data_AF-A0A3B8RIG8-F1
#
_entry.id   AF-A0A3B8RIG8-F1
#
_cell.length_a   1.000
_cell.length_b   1.000
_cell.length_c   1.000
_cell.angle_alpha   90.00
_cell.angle_beta   90.00
_cell.angle_gamma   90.00
#
_symmetry.space_group_name_H-M   'P 1'
#
loop_
_entity.id
_entity.type
_entity.pdbx_description
1 polymer ?
#
loop_
_entity_poly.entity_id
_entity_poly.type
_entity_poly.pdbx_seq_one_letter_code
_entity_poly.pdbx_strand_id
1 'polypeptide(L)'
;MSSIIENLALLSAGKTSTRALVEQAKAAAQAHSALNALAWVDWALAEETAALMDEQRAANSSGTQARLGPLHGIPITIKDLYHVRGTPLHAGTRAVLPDLG
;
A
#
# COMPACT_ATOMS: atom_id res chain seq x y z
N MET A 1 4.99 -14.90 -7.87
CA MET A 1 4.43 -13.70 -7.23
C MET A 1 3.43 -14.20 -6.19
N SER A 2 3.59 -13.85 -4.92
CA SER A 2 2.67 -14.30 -3.86
C SER A 2 1.33 -13.59 -3.99
N SER A 3 0.24 -14.34 -3.84
CA SER A 3 -1.12 -13.82 -3.79
C SER A 3 -1.37 -13.01 -2.50
N ILE A 4 -2.47 -12.25 -2.49
CA ILE A 4 -2.92 -11.51 -1.30
C ILE A 4 -3.12 -12.46 -0.11
N ILE A 5 -3.75 -13.62 -0.35
CA ILE A 5 -4.03 -14.61 0.71
C ILE A 5 -2.71 -15.15 1.30
N GLU A 6 -1.73 -15.47 0.45
CA GLU A 6 -0.42 -15.92 0.90
C GLU A 6 0.32 -14.85 1.70
N ASN A 7 0.30 -13.60 1.24
CA ASN A 7 0.93 -12.49 1.96
C ASN A 7 0.26 -12.22 3.31
N LEU A 8 -1.07 -12.29 3.39
CA LEU A 8 -1.80 -12.19 4.65
C LEU A 8 -1.42 -13.31 5.62
N ALA A 9 -1.28 -14.55 5.13
CA ALA A 9 -0.84 -15.68 5.94
C ALA A 9 0.60 -15.49 6.43
N LEU A 10 1.50 -14.98 5.59
CA LEU A 10 2.89 -14.68 5.97
C LEU A 10 2.96 -13.55 7.01
N LEU A 11 2.16 -12.48 6.85
CA LEU A 11 2.08 -11.38 7.83
C LEU A 11 1.56 -11.87 9.18
N SER A 12 0.50 -12.68 9.16
CA SER A 12 -0.11 -13.25 10.37
C SER A 12 0.85 -14.20 11.09
N ALA A 13 1.65 -14.95 10.34
CA ALA A 13 2.67 -15.85 10.88
C ALA A 13 3.99 -15.14 11.27
N GLY A 14 4.09 -13.82 11.09
CA GLY A 14 5.33 -13.07 11.35
C GLY A 14 6.50 -13.43 10.43
N LYS A 15 6.23 -14.07 9.29
CA LYS A 15 7.24 -14.49 8.30
C LYS A 15 7.59 -13.38 7.29
N THR A 16 6.82 -12.30 7.28
CA THR A 16 7.09 -11.08 6.51
C THR A 16 6.60 -9.87 7.29
N SER A 17 6.88 -8.67 6.79
CA SER A 17 6.40 -7.40 7.33
C SER A 17 5.74 -6.57 6.23
N THR A 18 4.90 -5.61 6.61
CA THR A 18 4.30 -4.64 5.68
C THR A 18 5.40 -3.90 4.95
N ARG A 19 6.46 -3.51 5.68
CA ARG A 19 7.63 -2.85 5.09
C ARG A 19 8.30 -3.72 4.02
N ALA A 20 8.52 -5.01 4.29
CA ALA A 20 9.12 -5.92 3.32
C ALA A 20 8.25 -6.06 2.05
N LEU A 21 6.93 -6.07 2.20
CA LEU A 21 6.01 -6.10 1.05
C LEU A 21 6.06 -4.79 0.23
N VAL A 22 6.17 -3.63 0.89
CA VAL A 22 6.36 -2.34 0.20
C VAL A 22 7.71 -2.27 -0.53
N GLU A 23 8.79 -2.74 0.10
CA GLU A 23 10.11 -2.83 -0.54
C GLU A 23 10.08 -3.73 -1.79
N GLN A 24 9.40 -4.88 -1.71
CA GLN A 24 9.18 -5.77 -2.86
C GLN A 24 8.37 -5.08 -3.97
N ALA A 25 7.31 -4.35 -3.63
CA ALA A 25 6.50 -3.61 -4.59
C ALA A 25 7.31 -2.50 -5.28
N LYS A 26 8.14 -1.77 -4.52
CA LYS A 26 9.06 -0.74 -5.03
C LYS A 26 10.08 -1.33 -6.00
N ALA A 27 10.71 -2.44 -5.63
CA ALA A 27 11.66 -3.13 -6.49
C ALA A 27 11.00 -3.61 -7.80
N ALA A 28 9.79 -4.17 -7.73
CA ALA A 28 9.04 -4.58 -8.91
C ALA A 28 8.67 -3.40 -9.82
N ALA A 29 8.22 -2.28 -9.24
CA ALA A 29 7.93 -1.06 -10.00
C ALA A 29 9.16 -0.51 -10.72
N GLN A 30 10.33 -0.56 -10.08
CA GLN A 30 11.61 -0.16 -10.69
C GLN A 30 12.04 -1.09 -11.80
N ALA A 31 12.00 -2.42 -11.56
CA ALA A 31 12.39 -3.43 -12.55
C ALA A 31 11.50 -3.41 -13.80
N HIS A 32 10.25 -2.96 -13.66
CA HIS A 32 9.26 -2.92 -14.74
C HIS A 32 8.82 -1.49 -15.11
N SER A 33 9.71 -0.51 -14.91
CA SER A 33 9.41 0.91 -15.18
C SER A 33 8.94 1.19 -16.62
N ALA A 34 9.40 0.39 -17.59
CA ALA A 34 8.97 0.46 -18.99
C ALA A 34 7.46 0.23 -19.20
N LEU A 35 6.77 -0.42 -18.26
CA LEU A 35 5.31 -0.59 -18.33
C LEU A 35 4.56 0.71 -18.05
N ASN A 36 5.21 1.70 -17.42
CA ASN A 36 4.59 2.98 -17.04
C ASN A 36 3.26 2.80 -16.28
N ALA A 37 3.20 1.82 -15.38
CA ALA A 37 1.94 1.38 -14.75
C ALA A 37 1.46 2.28 -13.60
N LEU A 38 2.37 3.04 -12.97
CA LEU A 38 2.06 3.92 -11.85
C LEU A 38 1.99 5.37 -12.33
N ALA A 39 0.80 5.96 -12.31
CA ALA A 39 0.63 7.38 -12.67
C ALA A 39 1.24 8.32 -11.62
N TRP A 40 1.23 7.91 -10.36
CA TRP A 40 1.80 8.63 -9.23
C TRP A 40 2.08 7.66 -8.09
N VAL A 41 3.14 7.91 -7.32
CA VAL A 41 3.49 7.15 -6.11
C VAL A 41 4.37 7.99 -5.20
N ASP A 42 4.11 7.94 -3.90
CA ASP A 42 5.01 8.45 -2.85
C ASP A 42 5.59 7.26 -2.07
N TRP A 43 6.83 6.90 -2.40
CA TRP A 43 7.50 5.76 -1.76
C TRP A 43 7.88 6.04 -0.29
N ALA A 44 8.17 7.29 0.06
CA ALA A 44 8.57 7.63 1.42
C ALA A 44 7.36 7.50 2.37
N LEU A 45 6.21 8.04 1.96
CA LEU A 45 4.96 7.90 2.71
C LEU A 45 4.52 6.42 2.82
N ALA A 46 4.70 5.63 1.75
CA ALA A 46 4.39 4.20 1.77
C ALA A 46 5.26 3.43 2.77
N GLU A 47 6.55 3.75 2.84
CA GLU A 47 7.50 3.14 3.79
C GLU A 47 7.19 3.55 5.24
N GLU A 48 6.85 4.82 5.50
CA GLU A 48 6.43 5.31 6.82
C GLU A 48 5.12 4.63 7.27
N THR A 49 4.12 4.60 6.40
CA THR A 49 2.83 3.95 6.67
C THR A 49 3.02 2.46 6.97
N ALA A 50 3.91 1.79 6.23
CA ALA A 50 4.21 0.39 6.44
C ALA A 50 4.80 0.11 7.84
N ALA A 51 5.72 0.95 8.31
CA ALA A 51 6.28 0.85 9.65
C ALA A 51 5.20 0.99 10.72
N LEU A 52 4.33 2.00 10.61
CA LEU A 52 3.20 2.21 11.54
C LEU A 52 2.24 1.00 11.56
N MET A 53 1.96 0.40 10.40
CA MET A 53 1.11 -0.79 10.33
C MET A 53 1.76 -2.03 10.95
N ASP A 54 3.08 -2.17 10.85
CA ASP A 54 3.83 -3.22 11.52
C ASP A 54 3.81 -3.05 13.05
N GLU A 55 3.96 -1.83 13.55
CA GLU A 55 3.82 -1.49 14.98
C GLU A 55 2.41 -1.80 15.50
N GLN A 56 1.37 -1.39 14.75
CA GLN A 56 -0.03 -1.69 15.10
C GLN A 56 -0.30 -3.20 15.15
N ARG A 57 0.31 -3.98 14.24
CA ARG A 57 0.18 -5.44 14.25
C ARG A 57 0.83 -6.04 15.49
N ALA A 58 2.04 -5.61 15.84
CA ALA A 58 2.73 -6.08 17.04
C ALA A 58 1.95 -5.74 18.32
N ALA A 59 1.40 -4.53 18.43
CA ALA A 59 0.56 -4.11 19.56
C ALA A 59 -0.79 -4.87 19.63
N ASN A 60 -1.36 -5.28 18.50
CA ASN A 60 -2.56 -6.11 18.50
C ASN A 60 -2.27 -7.53 19.02
N SER A 61 -1.12 -8.12 18.67
CA SER A 61 -0.69 -9.43 19.18
C SER A 61 -0.53 -9.48 20.70
N SER A 62 -0.29 -8.33 21.36
CA SER A 62 -0.26 -8.20 22.82
C SER A 62 -1.63 -7.99 23.47
N GLY A 63 -2.74 -8.18 22.75
CA GLY A 63 -4.11 -8.17 23.29
C GLY A 63 -4.65 -6.80 23.67
N THR A 64 -4.01 -5.72 23.22
CA THR A 64 -4.20 -4.36 23.74
C THR A 64 -4.85 -3.37 22.75
N GLN A 65 -5.17 -3.79 21.51
CA GLN A 65 -5.59 -2.86 20.44
C GLN A 65 -6.83 -3.32 19.63
N ALA A 66 -7.50 -2.34 19.01
CA ALA A 66 -8.62 -2.46 18.08
C ALA A 66 -8.41 -3.51 16.96
N ARG A 67 -9.51 -4.12 16.49
CA ARG A 67 -9.50 -5.11 15.39
C ARG A 67 -8.86 -4.49 14.14
N LEU A 68 -7.78 -5.10 13.67
CA LEU A 68 -7.18 -4.76 12.38
C LEU A 68 -8.12 -5.16 11.24
N GLY A 69 -8.12 -4.39 10.16
CA GLY A 69 -8.90 -4.72 8.96
C GLY A 69 -8.37 -5.97 8.24
N PRO A 70 -9.17 -6.62 7.39
CA PRO A 70 -8.79 -7.88 6.72
C PRO A 70 -7.63 -7.75 5.73
N LEU A 71 -7.25 -6.54 5.33
CA LEU A 71 -6.13 -6.24 4.42
C LEU A 71 -4.98 -5.50 5.12
N HIS A 72 -4.94 -5.48 6.45
CA HIS A 72 -3.92 -4.76 7.21
C HIS A 72 -2.51 -5.18 6.81
N GLY A 73 -1.74 -4.25 6.24
CA GLY A 73 -0.36 -4.45 5.82
C GLY A 73 -0.17 -4.92 4.37
N ILE A 74 -1.24 -5.00 3.57
CA ILE A 74 -1.14 -5.36 2.15
C ILE A 74 -1.02 -4.09 1.28
N PRO A 75 0.09 -3.89 0.54
CA PRO A 75 0.19 -2.79 -0.40
C PRO A 75 -0.73 -3.03 -1.60
N ILE A 76 -1.49 -2.00 -1.98
CA ILE A 76 -2.38 -2.01 -3.14
C ILE A 76 -2.22 -0.71 -3.95
N THR A 77 -2.35 -0.81 -5.27
CA THR A 77 -2.44 0.35 -6.15
C THR A 77 -3.90 0.65 -6.48
N ILE A 78 -4.23 1.93 -6.63
CA ILE A 78 -5.58 2.37 -7.00
C ILE A 78 -5.52 3.00 -8.40
N LYS A 79 -6.51 2.69 -9.25
CA LYS A 79 -6.62 3.35 -10.57
C LYS A 79 -6.80 4.85 -10.36
N ASP A 80 -6.02 5.66 -11.09
CA ASP A 80 -6.10 7.13 -11.11
C ASP A 80 -7.40 7.58 -11.79
N LEU A 81 -8.51 7.38 -11.09
CA LEU A 81 -9.89 7.78 -11.35
C LEU A 81 -10.70 7.76 -10.04
N TYR A 82 -10.17 7.10 -9.01
CA TYR A 82 -10.68 7.15 -7.65
C TYR A 82 -9.88 8.16 -6.83
N HIS A 83 -10.58 9.10 -6.19
CA HIS A 83 -9.94 10.07 -5.31
C HIS A 83 -9.40 9.40 -4.05
N VAL A 84 -8.08 9.48 -3.82
CA VAL A 84 -7.42 9.08 -2.59
C VAL A 84 -6.93 10.33 -1.87
N ARG A 85 -7.38 10.52 -0.62
CA ARG A 85 -7.06 11.72 0.17
C ARG A 85 -5.55 11.96 0.24
N GLY A 86 -5.13 13.19 0.00
CA GLY A 86 -3.72 13.60 0.08
C GLY A 86 -2.86 13.21 -1.12
N THR A 87 -3.47 12.66 -2.19
CA THR A 87 -2.79 12.31 -3.43
C THR A 87 -3.39 13.09 -4.60
N PRO A 88 -2.61 13.39 -5.66
CA PRO A 88 -3.16 14.01 -6.86
C PRO A 88 -4.06 13.02 -7.61
N LEU A 89 -5.12 13.54 -8.22
CA LEU A 89 -5.99 12.81 -9.14
C LEU A 89 -5.91 13.45 -10.52
N HIS A 90 -5.41 12.72 -11.52
CA HIS A 90 -5.33 13.23 -12.90
C HIS A 90 -6.35 12.58 -13.85
N ALA A 91 -6.98 11.47 -13.46
CA ALA A 91 -7.96 10.77 -14.29
C ALA A 91 -7.45 10.38 -15.68
N GLY A 92 -6.12 10.28 -15.86
CA GLY A 92 -5.49 10.07 -17.16
C GLY A 92 -5.76 11.18 -18.21
N THR A 93 -6.09 12.40 -17.78
CA THR A 93 -6.42 13.51 -18.69
C THR A 93 -5.67 14.80 -18.33
N ARG A 94 -5.63 15.74 -19.28
CA ARG A 94 -5.17 17.11 -19.08
C ARG A 94 -6.33 18.09 -18.81
N ALA A 95 -7.57 17.63 -18.91
CA ALA A 95 -8.73 18.44 -18.63
C ALA A 95 -8.78 18.79 -17.13
N VAL A 96 -9.31 19.97 -16.82
CA VAL A 96 -9.60 20.35 -15.43
C VAL A 96 -10.70 19.45 -14.90
N LEU A 97 -10.43 18.78 -13.79
CA LEU A 97 -11.43 17.98 -13.09
C LEU A 97 -12.29 18.88 -12.19
N PRO A 98 -13.57 18.53 -11.96
CA PRO A 98 -14.37 19.20 -10.94
C PRO A 98 -13.73 19.01 -9.57
N ASP A 99 -14.02 19.92 -8.65
CA ASP A 99 -13.69 19.73 -7.23
C ASP A 99 -14.46 18.50 -6.70
N LEU A 100 -13.73 17.56 -6.11
CA LEU A 100 -14.28 16.30 -5.59
C LEU A 100 -14.30 16.27 -4.05
N GLY A 101 -14.07 17.42 -3.39
CA GLY A 101 -13.95 17.56 -1.93
C GLY A 101 -12.58 17.15 -1.41
#